data_AF-A0A917QPM5-F1
#
_entry.id   AF-A0A917QPM5-F1
#
_cell.length_a   1.000
_cell.length_b   1.000
_cell.length_c   1.000
_cell.angle_alpha   90.00
_cell.angle_beta   90.00
_cell.angle_gamma   90.00
#
_symmetry.space_group_name_H-M   'P 1'
#
loop_
_entity.id
_entity.type
_entity.pdbx_description
1 polymer ?
#
loop_
_entity_poly.entity_id
_entity_poly.type
_entity_poly.pdbx_seq_one_letter_code
_entity_poly.pdbx_strand_id
1 'polypeptide(L)' 'MKGFCSTGGAQRFLAAFSGISPHFRPRRHLMSAPNYRAEMTVRFAIWDQVTSVAGLPTTP' A
#
# COMPACT_ATOMS: atom_id res chain seq x y z
N MET A 1 18.74 9.15 -3.93
CA MET A 1 17.57 8.58 -3.22
C MET A 1 17.42 9.30 -1.89
N LYS A 2 16.48 10.25 -1.77
CA LYS A 2 16.34 11.06 -0.56
C LYS A 2 15.46 10.31 0.45
N GLY A 3 16.03 9.93 1.60
CA GLY A 3 15.32 9.23 2.67
C GLY A 3 15.76 7.77 2.93
N PHE A 4 16.65 7.19 2.13
CA PHE A 4 17.21 5.85 2.38
C PHE A 4 18.71 5.91 2.66
N CYS A 5 19.16 5.28 3.75
CA CYS A 5 20.57 5.22 4.12
C CYS A 5 21.39 4.24 3.25
N SER A 6 20.75 3.33 2.50
CA SER A 6 21.44 2.40 1.59
C SER A 6 20.59 2.02 0.38
N THR A 7 21.27 1.66 -0.72
CA THR A 7 20.63 1.16 -1.95
C THR A 7 19.88 -0.15 -1.69
N GLY A 8 20.49 -1.08 -0.94
CA GLY A 8 19.89 -2.38 -0.61
C GLY A 8 18.62 -2.25 0.23
N GLY A 9 18.58 -1.32 1.19
CA GLY A 9 17.39 -1.04 1.99
C GLY A 9 16.25 -0.48 1.15
N ALA A 10 16.55 0.44 0.25
CA ALA A 10 15.54 0.97 -0.66
C ALA A 10 15.06 -0.08 -1.66
N GLN A 11 15.94 -0.94 -2.18
CA GLN A 11 15.55 -1.97 -3.12
C GLN A 11 14.62 -3.00 -2.48
N ARG A 12 14.88 -3.40 -1.23
CA ARG A 12 13.96 -4.27 -0.46
C ARG A 12 12.62 -3.60 -0.22
N PHE A 13 12.63 -2.32 0.15
CA PHE A 13 11.40 -1.54 0.32
C PHE A 13 10.62 -1.42 -0.99
N LEU A 14 11.27 -1.03 -2.09
CA LEU A 14 10.63 -0.87 -3.40
C LEU A 14 10.17 -2.20 -3.99
N ALA A 15 10.89 -3.30 -3.78
CA ALA A 15 10.46 -4.62 -4.26
C ALA A 15 9.11 -5.03 -3.64
N ALA A 16 8.92 -4.78 -2.34
CA ALA A 16 7.62 -5.03 -1.70
C ALA A 16 6.57 -3.95 -2.04
N PHE A 17 6.97 -2.67 -2.04
CA PHE A 17 6.04 -1.53 -2.11
C PHE A 17 5.62 -1.15 -3.55
N SER A 18 6.41 -1.49 -4.56
CA SER A 18 6.17 -1.09 -5.95
C SER A 18 4.88 -1.68 -6.53
N GLY A 19 4.53 -2.92 -6.18
CA GLY A 19 3.28 -3.55 -6.61
C GLY A 19 2.03 -2.90 -5.99
N ILE A 20 2.17 -2.29 -4.81
CA ILE A 20 1.06 -1.80 -4.00
C ILE A 20 0.83 -0.31 -4.22
N SER A 21 1.90 0.46 -4.45
CA SER A 21 1.86 1.92 -4.61
C SER A 21 0.84 2.44 -5.65
N PRO A 22 0.68 1.82 -6.84
CA PRO A 22 -0.35 2.23 -7.80
C PRO A 22 -1.78 2.13 -7.25
N HIS A 23 -2.06 1.15 -6.39
CA HIS A 23 -3.37 0.98 -5.74
C HIS A 23 -3.68 2.09 -4.74
N PHE A 24 -2.71 2.87 -4.27
CA PHE A 24 -2.93 4.02 -3.39
C PHE A 24 -2.79 5.37 -4.11
N ARG A 25 -2.79 5.37 -5.45
CA ARG A 25 -2.74 6.59 -6.27
C ARG A 25 -4.00 6.74 -7.13
N PRO A 26 -5.21 6.80 -6.55
CA PRO A 26 -6.38 7.21 -7.31
C PRO A 26 -6.17 8.63 -7.82
N ARG A 27 -6.75 8.93 -8.98
CA ARG A 27 -6.61 10.20 -9.69
C ARG A 27 -7.29 11.30 -8.89
N ARG A 28 -6.63 11.77 -7.82
CA ARG A 28 -7.16 12.71 -6.82
C ARG A 28 -7.74 13.98 -7.45
N HIS A 29 -7.18 14.42 -8.59
CA HIS A 29 -7.66 15.57 -9.35
C HIS A 29 -9.03 15.37 -9.98
N LEU A 30 -9.52 14.13 -10.11
CA LEU A 30 -10.83 13.78 -10.65
C LEU A 30 -11.88 13.56 -9.55
N MET A 31 -11.51 13.70 -8.27
CA MET A 31 -12.36 13.30 -7.16
C MET A 31 -12.53 14.44 -6.16
N SER A 32 -13.76 14.58 -5.67
CA SER A 32 -14.04 15.41 -4.50
C SER A 32 -13.36 14.82 -3.27
N ALA A 33 -13.04 15.68 -2.30
CA ALA A 33 -12.42 15.27 -1.04
C ALA A 33 -13.15 14.11 -0.31
N PRO A 34 -14.50 14.11 -0.17
CA PRO A 34 -15.19 12.99 0.48
C PRO A 34 -15.08 11.69 -0.31
N ASN A 35 -15.19 11.73 -1.64
CA ASN A 35 -15.09 10.54 -2.48
C ASN A 35 -13.69 9.92 -2.40
N TYR A 36 -12.65 10.75 -2.40
CA TYR A 36 -11.27 10.31 -2.22
C TYR A 36 -11.06 9.63 -0.86
N ARG A 37 -11.63 10.19 0.23
CA ARG A 37 -11.51 9.60 1.57
C ARG A 37 -12.22 8.25 1.65
N ALA A 38 -13.43 8.14 1.12
CA ALA A 38 -14.19 6.89 1.08
C ALA A 38 -13.43 5.80 0.29
N GLU A 39 -12.90 6.16 -0.88
CA GLU A 39 -12.11 5.22 -1.69
C GLU A 39 -10.84 4.75 -0.97
N MET A 40 -10.14 5.67 -0.28
CA MET A 40 -8.98 5.29 0.54
C MET A 40 -9.36 4.34 1.67
N THR A 41 -10.45 4.58 2.39
CA THR A 41 -10.95 3.68 3.45
C THR A 41 -11.21 2.27 2.90
N VAL A 42 -11.86 2.16 1.74
CA VAL A 42 -12.12 0.86 1.11
C VAL A 42 -10.83 0.15 0.69
N ARG A 43 -9.90 0.88 0.05
CA ARG A 43 -8.61 0.31 -0.38
C ARG A 43 -7.75 -0.16 0.80
N PHE A 44 -7.77 0.57 1.92
CA PHE A 44 -7.11 0.15 3.16
C PHE A 44 -7.79 -1.08 3.78
N ALA A 45 -9.12 -1.17 3.78
CA ALA A 45 -9.81 -2.35 4.29
C ALA A 45 -9.52 -3.62 3.47
N ILE A 46 -9.46 -3.50 2.14
CA ILE A 46 -9.08 -4.60 1.24
C ILE A 46 -7.62 -5.02 1.50
N TRP A 47 -6.72 -4.05 1.63
CA TRP A 47 -5.32 -4.31 1.94
C TRP A 47 -5.14 -5.03 3.28
N ASP A 48 -5.84 -4.57 4.32
CA ASP A 48 -5.83 -5.19 5.64
C ASP A 48 -6.40 -6.61 5.58
N GLN A 49 -7.49 -6.86 4.85
CA GLN A 49 -8.02 -8.21 4.66
C GLN A 49 -7.00 -9.15 4.00
N VAL A 50 -6.36 -8.73 2.90
CA VAL A 50 -5.38 -9.55 2.18
C VAL A 50 -4.14 -9.81 3.04
N THR A 51 -3.67 -8.80 3.78
CA THR A 51 -2.47 -8.90 4.61
C THR A 51 -2.73 -9.63 5.92
N SER A 52 -3.91 -9.46 6.52
CA SER A 52 -4.37 -10.17 7.71
C SER A 52 -4.51 -11.67 7.43
N VAL A 53 -4.98 -12.03 6.22
CA VAL A 53 -4.97 -13.43 5.75
C VAL A 53 -3.54 -13.97 5.59
N ALA A 54 -2.60 -13.16 5.11
CA ALA A 54 -1.19 -13.54 5.00
C ALA A 54 -0.44 -13.55 6.36
N GLY A 55 -1.00 -12.92 7.39
CA GLY A 55 -0.45 -12.82 8.74
C GLY A 55 -0.87 -13.96 9.68
N LEU A 56 -1.77 -14.85 9.26
CA LEU A 56 -2.09 -16.05 10.02
C LEU A 56 -0.85 -16.96 10.03
N PRO A 57 -0.28 -17.28 11.21
CA PRO A 57 0.74 -18.30 11.30
C PRO A 57 0.09 -19.59 10.79
N THR A 58 0.50 -20.04 9.61
CA THR A 58 0.16 -21.37 9.12
C THR A 58 0.99 -22.35 9.93
N THR A 59 0.57 -22.61 11.17
CA THR A 59 1.11 -23.66 12.02
C THR A 59 0.55 -25.00 11.53
N PRO A 60 1.40 -25.96 11.12
CA PRO A 60 1.01 -27.37 11.01
C PRO A 60 0.76 -28.00 12.38
#